data_AF-A0A2J6XA32-F1
#
_entry.id   AF-A0A2J6XA32-F1
#
_cell.length_a   1.000
_cell.length_b   1.000
_cell.length_c   1.000
_cell.angle_alpha   90.00
_cell.angle_beta   90.00
_cell.angle_gamma   90.00
#
_symmetry.space_group_name_H-M   'P 1'
#
loop_
_entity.id
_entity.type
_entity.pdbx_description
1 polymer ?
#
loop_
_entity_poly.entity_id
_entity_poly.type
_entity_poly.pdbx_seq_one_letter_code
_entity_poly.pdbx_strand_id
1 'polypeptide(L)' 'EFLVKALGTYDRGIKKDYLYVCREVTTMPSILTEIGFISNPKEEALFKDPNFLDRVAKALFDGIVRYLNG' A
#
# COMPACT_ATOMS: atom_id res chain seq x y z
N GLU A 1 5.17 7.21 5.54
CA GLU A 1 4.60 8.50 5.10
C GLU A 1 4.37 8.63 3.59
N PHE A 2 5.28 8.19 2.70
CA PHE A 2 5.14 8.43 1.25
C PHE A 2 3.84 7.92 0.63
N LEU A 3 3.41 6.69 0.96
CA LEU A 3 2.19 6.13 0.37
C LEU A 3 0.94 6.95 0.72
N VAL A 4 0.67 7.14 2.00
CA VAL A 4 -0.52 7.89 2.44
C VAL A 4 -0.47 9.34 1.95
N LYS A 5 0.69 9.99 2.05
CA LYS A 5 0.87 11.37 1.57
C LYS A 5 0.68 11.52 0.06
N ALA A 6 1.15 10.54 -0.72
CA ALA A 6 0.98 10.55 -2.19
C ALA A 6 -0.47 10.34 -2.62
N LEU A 7 -1.22 9.54 -1.85
CA LEU A 7 -2.60 9.20 -2.16
C LEU A 7 -3.60 10.21 -1.60
N GLY A 8 -3.22 10.98 -0.57
CA GLY A 8 -4.12 11.92 0.11
C GLY A 8 -5.27 11.21 0.84
N THR A 9 -5.08 9.93 1.17
CA THR A 9 -6.07 9.10 1.87
C THR A 9 -5.86 9.16 3.38
N TYR A 10 -6.81 8.62 4.14
CA TYR A 10 -6.72 8.56 5.59
C TYR A 10 -5.64 7.56 6.04
N ASP A 11 -4.72 7.99 6.91
CA ASP A 11 -3.68 7.11 7.46
C ASP A 11 -4.27 6.14 8.49
N ARG A 12 -4.24 4.84 8.19
CA ARG A 12 -4.70 3.78 9.10
C ARG A 12 -3.57 3.14 9.91
N GLY A 13 -2.34 3.60 9.70
CA GLY A 13 -1.15 3.13 10.37
C GLY A 13 -0.70 1.73 9.96
N ILE A 14 0.44 1.32 10.53
CA ILE A 14 1.01 -0.02 10.35
C ILE A 14 0.39 -0.94 11.39
N LYS A 15 -0.04 -2.13 10.95
CA LYS A 15 -0.62 -3.16 11.81
C LYS A 15 0.20 -4.43 11.75
N LYS A 16 0.38 -5.07 12.91
CA LYS A 16 0.93 -6.42 12.99
C LYS A 16 -0.24 -7.39 12.95
N ASP A 17 -0.17 -8.35 12.04
CA ASP A 17 -1.22 -9.35 11.87
C ASP A 17 -0.61 -10.68 11.40
N TYR A 18 -1.37 -11.76 11.55
CA TYR A 18 -0.96 -13.13 11.22
C TYR A 18 -1.24 -13.45 9.75
N LEU A 19 -0.59 -12.71 8.85
CA LEU A 19 -0.73 -12.89 7.41
C LEU A 19 0.17 -14.03 6.92
N TYR A 20 -0.44 -15.07 6.35
CA TYR A 20 0.27 -16.26 5.88
C TYR A 20 1.44 -15.93 4.93
N VAL A 21 1.20 -15.02 3.97
CA VAL A 21 2.20 -14.60 2.97
C VAL A 21 3.41 -13.90 3.58
N CYS A 22 3.24 -13.20 4.71
CA CYS A 22 4.31 -12.48 5.40
C CYS A 22 5.04 -13.34 6.44
N ARG A 23 4.53 -14.55 6.75
CA ARG A 23 5.05 -15.40 7.83
C ARG A 23 5.61 -16.72 7.34
N GLU A 24 4.85 -17.45 6.53
CA GLU A 24 5.14 -18.86 6.20
C GLU A 24 5.83 -19.01 4.84
N VAL A 25 5.61 -18.06 3.93
CA VAL A 25 6.01 -18.19 2.52
C VAL A 25 7.30 -17.41 2.21
N THR A 26 7.62 -16.37 2.97
CA THR A 26 8.75 -15.48 2.70
C THR A 26 9.82 -15.56 3.79
N THR A 27 11.09 -15.63 3.36
CA THR A 27 12.28 -15.67 4.22
C THR A 27 13.02 -14.33 4.28
N MET A 28 12.48 -13.30 3.61
CA MET A 28 12.98 -11.94 3.56
C MET A 28 11.92 -10.96 4.14
N PRO A 29 12.26 -9.68 4.37
CA PRO A 29 11.32 -8.66 4.82
C PRO A 29 10.07 -8.60 3.92
N SER A 30 8.89 -8.67 4.52
CA SER A 30 7.61 -8.79 3.82
C SER A 30 6.54 -7.92 4.48
N ILE A 31 5.71 -7.27 3.67
CA ILE A 31 4.56 -6.46 4.09
C ILE A 31 3.37 -6.73 3.15
N LEU A 32 2.16 -6.51 3.64
CA LEU A 32 0.94 -6.44 2.84
C LEU A 32 0.35 -5.04 2.98
N THR A 33 -0.04 -4.44 1.85
CA THR A 33 -0.63 -3.10 1.82
C THR A 33 -2.10 -3.15 1.44
N GLU A 34 -2.97 -2.67 2.32
CA GLU A 34 -4.38 -2.40 2.02
C GLU A 34 -4.50 -0.96 1.52
N ILE A 35 -4.65 -0.77 0.20
CA ILE A 35 -4.63 0.56 -0.45
C ILE A 35 -5.91 1.37 -0.18
N GLY A 36 -7.04 0.68 -0.01
CA GLY A 36 -8.35 1.27 0.21
C GLY A 36 -9.43 0.19 0.26
N PHE A 37 -10.66 0.60 0.60
CA PHE A 37 -11.80 -0.29 0.79
C PHE A 37 -12.73 -0.25 -0.41
N ILE A 38 -12.79 -1.36 -1.17
CA ILE A 38 -13.76 -1.54 -2.26
C ILE A 38 -15.21 -1.50 -1.73
N SER A 39 -15.42 -1.89 -0.47
CA SER A 39 -16.72 -1.80 0.19
C SER A 39 -17.17 -0.38 0.53
N ASN A 40 -16.29 0.61 0.42
CA ASN A 40 -16.62 2.03 0.54
C ASN A 40 -16.78 2.63 -0.86
N PRO A 41 -18.00 3.01 -1.31
CA PRO A 41 -18.22 3.50 -2.66
C PRO A 41 -17.36 4.71 -3.06
N LYS A 42 -16.96 5.56 -2.08
CA LYS A 42 -16.10 6.71 -2.33
C LYS A 42 -14.66 6.28 -2.65
N GLU A 43 -14.15 5.26 -1.96
CA GLU A 43 -12.81 4.72 -2.20
C GLU A 43 -12.80 3.82 -3.44
N GLU A 44 -13.84 3.02 -3.65
CA GLU A 44 -14.03 2.21 -4.86
C GLU A 44 -13.95 3.06 -6.13
N ALA A 45 -14.55 4.26 -6.13
CA ALA A 45 -14.47 5.18 -7.26
C ALA A 45 -13.02 5.60 -7.60
N LEU A 46 -12.12 5.68 -6.62
CA LEU A 46 -10.70 5.97 -6.85
C LEU A 46 -10.01 4.82 -7.60
N PHE A 47 -10.38 3.57 -7.32
CA PHE A 47 -9.83 2.40 -8.03
C PHE A 47 -10.24 2.33 -9.50
N LYS A 48 -11.23 3.14 -9.93
CA LYS A 48 -11.63 3.29 -11.34
C LYS A 48 -10.87 4.39 -12.07
N ASP A 49 -10.10 5.23 -11.35
CA ASP A 49 -9.27 6.30 -11.91
C ASP A 49 -7.85 5.79 -12.19
N PRO A 50 -7.42 5.69 -13.46
CA PRO A 50 -6.06 5.28 -13.80
C PRO A 50 -4.97 6.15 -13.16
N ASN A 51 -5.21 7.47 -13.01
CA ASN A 51 -4.23 8.37 -12.39
C ASN A 51 -4.05 8.08 -10.90
N PHE A 52 -5.10 7.63 -10.22
CA PHE A 52 -4.99 7.17 -8.84
C PHE A 52 -4.14 5.89 -8.76
N LEU A 53 -4.39 4.92 -9.64
CA LEU A 53 -3.61 3.67 -9.70
C LEU A 53 -2.13 3.94 -10.01
N ASP A 54 -1.82 4.85 -10.91
CA ASP A 54 -0.43 5.25 -11.22
C ASP A 54 0.27 5.88 -10.01
N ARG A 55 -0.44 6.72 -9.25
CA ARG A 55 0.09 7.29 -8.00
C ARG A 55 0.35 6.21 -6.94
N VAL A 56 -0.55 5.23 -6.82
CA VAL A 56 -0.34 4.06 -5.94
C VAL A 56 0.91 3.30 -6.35
N ALA A 57 1.02 2.93 -7.62
CA ALA A 57 2.17 2.18 -8.14
C ALA A 57 3.48 2.93 -7.92
N LYS A 58 3.53 4.24 -8.24
CA LYS A 58 4.72 5.07 -8.04
C LYS A 58 5.12 5.16 -6.57
N ALA A 59 4.14 5.34 -5.67
CA ALA A 59 4.42 5.45 -4.25
C ALA A 59 4.93 4.14 -3.64
N LEU A 60 4.40 2.99 -4.09
CA LEU A 60 4.91 1.68 -3.69
C LEU A 60 6.33 1.45 -4.21
N PHE A 61 6.57 1.75 -5.49
CA PHE A 61 7.90 1.67 -6.10
C PHE A 61 8.93 2.51 -5.32
N ASP A 62 8.62 3.78 -5.04
CA ASP A 62 9.53 4.67 -4.29
C ASP A 62 9.80 4.15 -2.87
N GLY A 63 8.77 3.58 -2.22
CA GLY A 63 8.91 2.95 -0.91
C GLY A 63 9.87 1.76 -0.93
N ILE A 64 9.75 0.89 -1.94
CA ILE A 64 10.62 -0.28 -2.11
C ILE A 64 12.05 0.15 -2.43
N VAL A 65 12.24 1.05 -3.40
CA VAL A 65 13.57 1.55 -3.79
C VAL A 65 14.27 2.19 -2.60
N ARG A 66 13.56 3.02 -1.82
CA ARG A 66 14.12 3.61 -0.61
C ARG A 66 14.54 2.54 0.40
N TYR A 67 13.69 1.56 0.66
CA TYR A 67 14.01 0.47 1.58
C TYR A 67 15.28 -0.29 1.17
N LEU A 68 15.47 -0.53 -0.12
CA LEU A 68 16.63 -1.24 -0.65
C LEU A 68 17.92 -0.39 -0.66
N ASN A 69 17.80 0.94 -0.75
CA ASN A 69 18.94 1.86 -0.85
C ASN A 69 19.43 2.43 0.49
N GLY A 70 18.66 2.33 1.59
CA GLY A 70 19.04 2.82 2.92
C GLY A 70 18.58 4.25 3.19
#